data_AF-A0A1M6X3D1-F1
#
_entry.id   AF-A0A1M6X3D1-F1
#
_cell.length_a   1.000
_cell.length_b   1.000
_cell.length_c   1.000
_cell.angle_alpha   90.00
_cell.angle_beta   90.00
_cell.angle_gamma   90.00
#
_symmetry.space_group_name_H-M   'P 1'
#
loop_
_entity.id
_entity.type
_entity.pdbx_description
1 polymer ?
#
loop_
_entity_poly.entity_id
_entity_poly.type
_entity_poly.pdbx_seq_one_letter_code
_entity_poly.pdbx_strand_id
1 'polypeptide(L)'
;MGRVEEAINAHTRARDLHQQVGGAHGEATAWNNLGTALEQVRRFGEAIDAFARSMELFRAVGDNDWAAIAQQNIAEIQQGPGAHDET
;
A
#
# COMPACT_ATOMS: atom_id res chain seq x y z
N MET A 1 9.07 -4.54 -17.99
CA MET A 1 8.28 -5.61 -17.34
C MET A 1 9.00 -6.23 -16.14
N GLY A 2 10.29 -6.57 -16.19
CA GLY A 2 10.96 -7.25 -15.05
C GLY A 2 11.04 -6.52 -13.71
N ARG A 3 11.20 -5.18 -13.68
CA ARG A 3 11.39 -4.44 -12.41
C ARG A 3 10.16 -4.41 -11.49
N VAL A 4 8.97 -4.63 -12.05
CA VAL A 4 7.69 -4.53 -11.32
C VAL A 4 7.40 -5.84 -10.60
N GLU A 5 7.60 -6.97 -11.27
CA GLU A 5 7.48 -8.29 -10.66
C GLU A 5 8.54 -8.48 -9.57
N GLU A 6 9.75 -7.94 -9.78
CA GLU A 6 10.77 -7.90 -8.73
C GLU A 6 10.36 -7.03 -7.55
N ALA A 7 9.73 -5.86 -7.77
CA ALA A 7 9.22 -5.03 -6.67
C ALA A 7 8.14 -5.76 -5.87
N ILE A 8 7.21 -6.43 -6.54
CA ILE A 8 6.14 -7.20 -5.87
C ILE A 8 6.73 -8.37 -5.07
N ASN A 9 7.70 -9.09 -5.64
CA ASN A 9 8.34 -10.20 -4.96
C ASN A 9 9.20 -9.72 -3.77
N ALA A 10 9.93 -8.62 -3.95
CA ALA A 10 10.72 -7.97 -2.90
C ALA A 10 9.83 -7.48 -1.74
N HIS A 11 8.70 -6.85 -2.04
CA HIS A 11 7.75 -6.40 -1.02
C HIS A 11 7.03 -7.56 -0.34
N THR A 12 6.72 -8.66 -1.05
CA THR A 12 6.15 -9.88 -0.47
C THR A 12 7.13 -10.55 0.51
N ARG A 13 8.43 -10.61 0.14
CA ARG A 13 9.49 -11.10 1.04
C ARG A 13 9.69 -10.16 2.23
N ALA A 14 9.67 -8.85 2.01
CA ALA A 14 9.80 -7.86 3.09
C ALA A 14 8.64 -7.96 4.09
N ARG A 15 7.41 -8.21 3.62
CA ARG A 15 6.26 -8.53 4.47
C ARG A 15 6.52 -9.76 5.33
N ASP A 16 6.97 -10.86 4.72
CA ASP A 16 7.21 -12.12 5.43
C ASP A 16 8.30 -11.98 6.51
N LEU A 17 9.35 -11.21 6.20
CA LEU A 17 10.40 -10.85 7.15
C LEU A 17 9.89 -9.92 8.27
N HIS A 18 9.08 -8.91 7.96
CA HIS A 18 8.54 -8.01 8.98
C HIS A 18 7.54 -8.70 9.90
N GLN A 19 6.73 -9.65 9.39
CA GLN A 19 5.92 -10.55 10.20
C GLN A 19 6.76 -11.38 11.17
N GLN A 20 7.97 -11.80 10.77
CA GLN A 20 8.88 -12.58 11.63
C GLN A 20 9.65 -11.72 12.65
N VAL A 21 9.92 -10.44 12.33
CA VAL A 21 10.74 -9.55 13.17
C VAL A 21 9.91 -8.69 14.13
N GLY A 22 8.57 -8.67 13.99
CA GLY A 22 7.67 -8.11 15.01
C GLY A 22 7.55 -6.58 15.03
N GLY A 23 7.87 -5.90 13.94
CA GLY A 23 7.78 -4.44 13.81
C GLY A 23 6.59 -4.01 12.97
N ALA A 24 5.39 -3.89 13.57
CA ALA A 24 4.17 -3.50 12.87
C ALA A 24 4.28 -2.15 12.11
N HIS A 25 5.09 -1.21 12.61
CA HIS A 25 5.38 0.05 11.93
C HIS A 25 6.24 -0.14 10.65
N GLY A 26 7.21 -1.06 10.68
CA GLY A 26 8.03 -1.41 9.52
C GLY A 26 7.22 -2.15 8.46
N GLU A 27 6.33 -3.05 8.91
CA GLU A 27 5.38 -3.73 8.03
C GLU A 27 4.44 -2.73 7.34
N ALA A 28 3.88 -1.78 8.10
CA ALA A 28 3.00 -0.74 7.57
C ALA A 28 3.69 0.08 6.46
N THR A 29 4.93 0.51 6.71
CA THR A 29 5.73 1.26 5.73
C THR A 29 5.99 0.44 4.46
N ALA A 30 6.29 -0.85 4.60
CA ALA A 30 6.49 -1.74 3.45
C ALA A 30 5.24 -1.87 2.59
N TRP A 31 4.06 -2.00 3.23
CA TRP A 31 2.77 -2.03 2.55
C TRP A 31 2.47 -0.71 1.83
N ASN A 32 2.77 0.43 2.44
CA ASN A 32 2.61 1.74 1.79
C ASN A 32 3.45 1.84 0.51
N ASN A 33 4.72 1.44 0.58
CA ASN A 33 5.62 1.50 -0.57
C ASN A 33 5.19 0.55 -1.70
N LEU A 34 4.65 -0.62 -1.35
CA LEU A 34 4.06 -1.53 -2.32
C LEU A 34 2.85 -0.89 -3.02
N GLY A 35 1.98 -0.20 -2.27
CA GLY A 35 0.85 0.54 -2.82
C GLY A 35 1.29 1.55 -3.88
N THR A 36 2.29 2.37 -3.58
CA THR A 36 2.85 3.36 -4.53
C THR A 36 3.50 2.70 -5.75
N ALA A 37 4.16 1.55 -5.58
CA ALA A 37 4.73 0.81 -6.71
C ALA A 37 3.62 0.26 -7.64
N LEU A 38 2.51 -0.23 -7.05
CA LEU A 38 1.36 -0.76 -7.78
C LEU A 38 0.57 0.33 -8.50
N GLU A 39 0.42 1.51 -7.88
CA GLU A 39 -0.20 2.69 -8.46
C GLU A 39 0.54 3.17 -9.71
N GLN A 40 1.88 3.25 -9.66
CA GLN A 40 2.71 3.62 -10.81
C GLN A 40 2.57 2.66 -12.00
N VAL A 41 2.19 1.41 -11.76
CA VAL A 41 1.95 0.41 -12.82
C VAL A 41 0.48 0.24 -13.14
N ARG A 42 -0.37 1.19 -12.71
CA ARG A 42 -1.82 1.25 -12.97
C ARG A 42 -2.60 0.05 -12.41
N ARG A 43 -2.04 -0.67 -11.44
CA ARG A 43 -2.69 -1.80 -10.73
C ARG A 43 -3.44 -1.26 -9.53
N PHE A 44 -4.44 -0.43 -9.80
CA PHE A 44 -5.14 0.37 -8.80
C PHE A 44 -5.84 -0.47 -7.72
N GLY A 45 -6.45 -1.60 -8.08
CA GLY A 45 -7.10 -2.48 -7.09
C GLY A 45 -6.12 -3.00 -6.05
N GLU A 46 -4.97 -3.51 -6.49
CA GLU A 46 -3.94 -4.03 -5.59
C GLU A 46 -3.23 -2.93 -4.81
N ALA A 47 -3.09 -1.74 -5.40
CA ALA A 47 -2.57 -0.58 -4.70
C ALA A 47 -3.48 -0.18 -3.52
N ILE A 48 -4.80 -0.19 -3.73
CA ILE A 48 -5.79 0.09 -2.68
C ILE A 48 -5.69 -0.95 -1.55
N ASP A 49 -5.62 -2.25 -1.87
CA ASP A 49 -5.45 -3.31 -0.87
C ASP A 49 -4.15 -3.12 -0.05
N ALA A 50 -3.05 -2.78 -0.72
CA ALA A 50 -1.76 -2.53 -0.05
C ALA A 50 -1.82 -1.31 0.88
N PHE A 51 -2.40 -0.19 0.43
CA PHE A 51 -2.59 0.99 1.27
C PHE A 51 -3.56 0.74 2.43
N ALA A 52 -4.62 -0.05 2.23
CA ALA A 52 -5.57 -0.39 3.29
C ALA A 52 -4.89 -1.21 4.40
N ARG A 53 -4.01 -2.14 4.02
CA ARG A 53 -3.24 -2.94 4.98
C ARG A 53 -2.23 -2.08 5.75
N SER A 54 -1.54 -1.17 5.06
CA SER A 54 -0.67 -0.16 5.67
C SER A 54 -1.42 0.68 6.71
N MET A 55 -2.60 1.19 6.36
CA MET A 55 -3.45 2.00 7.23
C MET A 55 -3.87 1.25 8.50
N GLU A 56 -4.29 -0.02 8.37
CA GLU A 56 -4.69 -0.84 9.53
C GLU A 56 -3.51 -1.05 10.49
N LEU A 57 -2.33 -1.32 9.96
CA LEU A 57 -1.11 -1.52 10.76
C LEU A 57 -0.66 -0.23 11.45
N PHE A 58 -0.68 0.91 10.75
CA PHE A 58 -0.38 2.22 11.34
C PHE A 58 -1.36 2.57 12.46
N ARG A 59 -2.66 2.31 12.28
CA ARG A 59 -3.66 2.46 13.36
C ARG A 59 -3.40 1.54 14.54
N ALA A 60 -3.00 0.29 14.28
CA ALA A 60 -2.68 -0.67 15.34
C ALA A 60 -1.48 -0.24 16.19
N VAL A 61 -0.52 0.49 15.63
CA VAL A 61 0.61 1.08 16.38
C VAL A 61 0.34 2.48 16.93
N GLY A 62 -0.85 3.04 16.71
CA GLY A 62 -1.25 4.38 17.18
C GLY A 62 -0.73 5.53 16.32
N ASP A 63 -0.22 5.25 15.12
CA ASP A 63 0.39 6.21 14.20
C ASP A 63 -0.66 6.73 13.21
N ASN A 64 -1.48 7.68 13.68
CA ASN A 64 -2.62 8.18 12.91
C ASN A 64 -2.22 9.07 11.73
N ASP A 65 -1.07 9.75 11.81
CA ASP A 65 -0.54 10.57 10.71
C ASP A 65 -0.25 9.72 9.49
N TRP A 66 0.43 8.59 9.68
CA TRP A 66 0.71 7.65 8.59
C TRP A 66 -0.53 6.93 8.09
N ALA A 67 -1.50 6.63 8.97
CA ALA A 67 -2.78 6.08 8.55
C ALA A 67 -3.56 7.05 7.65
N ALA A 68 -3.50 8.36 7.93
CA ALA A 68 -4.13 9.38 7.10
C ALA A 68 -3.48 9.50 5.72
N ILE A 69 -2.14 9.39 5.63
CA ILE A 69 -1.42 9.36 4.34
C ILE A 69 -1.87 8.17 3.49
N ALA A 70 -1.92 6.97 4.08
CA ALA A 70 -2.38 5.77 3.38
C ALA A 70 -3.83 5.92 2.89
N GLN A 71 -4.70 6.53 3.70
CA GLN A 71 -6.08 6.83 3.33
C GLN A 71 -6.17 7.85 2.17
N GLN A 72 -5.33 8.88 2.18
CA GLN A 72 -5.28 9.88 1.10
C GLN A 72 -4.86 9.23 -0.22
N ASN A 73 -3.87 8.32 -0.19
CA ASN A 73 -3.43 7.61 -1.40
C ASN A 73 -4.55 6.72 -1.98
N ILE A 74 -5.34 6.05 -1.12
CA ILE A 74 -6.53 5.30 -1.56
C ILE A 74 -7.53 6.24 -2.23
N ALA A 75 -7.82 7.38 -1.59
CA ALA A 75 -8.76 8.36 -2.13
C ALA A 75 -8.29 8.89 -3.48
N GLU A 76 -7.00 9.22 -3.65
CA GLU A 76 -6.45 9.69 -4.92
C GLU A 76 -6.64 8.66 -6.05
N ILE A 77 -6.40 7.38 -5.76
CA ILE A 77 -6.61 6.30 -6.73
C ILE A 77 -8.09 6.15 -7.08
N GLN A 78 -8.97 6.24 -6.08
CA GLN A 78 -10.42 6.14 -6.28
C GLN A 78 -11.01 7.38 -6.96
N GLN A 79 -10.41 8.56 -6.81
CA GLN A 79 -10.82 9.80 -7.47
C GLN A 79 -10.11 10.02 -8.82
N GLY A 80 -9.18 9.13 -9.18
CA GLY A 80 -8.51 9.13 -10.48
C GLY A 80 -9.51 9.01 -11.64
N PRO A 81 -9.09 9.32 -12.88
CA PRO A 81 -9.95 9.61 -14.04
C PRO A 81 -10.82 8.44 -14.56
N GLY A 82 -10.99 7.35 -13.80
CA GLY A 82 -11.90 6.24 -14.09
C GLY A 82 -13.16 6.19 -13.21
N ALA A 83 -13.30 7.03 -12.17
CA ALA A 83 -14.47 7.00 -11.29
C ALA A 83 -15.64 7.88 -11.76
N HIS A 84 -15.51 8.52 -12.92
CA HIS A 84 -16.53 9.37 -13.52
C HIS A 84 -17.11 8.83 -14.83
N ASP A 85 -16.88 7.55 -15.17
CA ASP A 85 -17.52 6.90 -16.32
C ASP A 85 -18.50 5.79 -15.86
N GLU A 86 -19.34 6.12 -14.88
CA GLU A 86 -20.55 5.36 -14.58
C GLU A 86 -21.70 6.33 -14.25
N THR A 87 -22.13 7.14 -15.23
CA THR A 87 -23.53 7.55 -15.48
C THR A 87 -23.66 8.29 -16.81
#